data_AF-A0AAV7KUR9-F1
#
_entry.id   AF-A0AAV7KUR9-F1
#
_cell.length_a   1.000
_cell.length_b   1.000
_cell.length_c   1.000
_cell.angle_alpha   90.00
_cell.angle_beta   90.00
_cell.angle_gamma   90.00
#
_symmetry.space_group_name_H-M   'P 1'
#
loop_
_entity.id
_entity.type
_entity.pdbx_description
1 polymer ?
#
loop_
_entity_poly.entity_id
_entity_poly.type
_entity_poly.pdbx_seq_one_letter_code
_entity_poly.pdbx_strand_id
1 'polypeptide(L)'
;MGALEDFVVRLFHHVSPALKEQNIVFDRTHRAGRPARTPGQAQDILTCLHYYKQQVIMATVRDTASIEFKGHQIGLFQDLLMIMLQRTLIRDQFIVIAARQNAAGSNKRQQLEDDIRVQEVAHRQTWSLATMRQLTAHQKQLRALDEDKAVYALLRTKQKFYAGKNRAGCLLAHRLRTQARERRVAELWLPDGTLICQEELIHQQFERFYSDLYPTKEIDHKGMEDCLDSAPVAQLPPVDSAT
;
A
#
# COMPACT_ATOMS: atom_id res chain seq x y z
N MET A 1 15.71 -27.21 35.52
CA MET A 1 14.92 -25.96 35.43
C MET A 1 14.78 -25.40 36.83
N GLY A 2 14.77 -24.08 36.98
CA GLY A 2 14.49 -23.44 38.27
C GLY A 2 13.01 -23.61 38.65
N ALA A 3 12.70 -23.68 39.95
CA ALA A 3 11.30 -23.82 40.43
C ALA A 3 10.34 -22.73 39.89
N LEU A 4 10.88 -21.55 39.56
CA LEU A 4 10.13 -20.45 38.94
C LEU A 4 9.81 -20.71 37.47
N GLU A 5 10.75 -21.31 36.72
CA GLU A 5 10.57 -21.64 35.31
C GLU A 5 9.52 -22.74 35.16
N ASP A 6 9.61 -23.80 35.97
CA ASP A 6 8.62 -24.88 35.99
C ASP A 6 7.21 -24.36 36.29
N PHE A 7 7.09 -23.39 37.20
CA PHE A 7 5.82 -22.73 37.47
C PHE A 7 5.28 -22.00 36.24
N VAL A 8 6.13 -21.22 35.55
CA VAL A 8 5.73 -20.44 34.37
C VAL A 8 5.39 -21.33 33.18
N VAL A 9 6.11 -22.44 32.96
CA VAL A 9 5.78 -23.44 31.92
C VAL A 9 4.38 -23.99 32.15
N ARG A 10 4.07 -24.43 33.37
CA ARG A 10 2.75 -24.97 33.72
C ARG A 10 1.65 -23.93 33.56
N LEU A 11 1.93 -22.68 33.92
CA LEU A 11 1.00 -21.56 33.71
C LEU A 11 0.73 -21.34 32.21
N PHE A 12 1.76 -21.31 31.36
CA PHE A 12 1.58 -21.11 29.92
C PHE A 12 0.89 -22.28 29.24
N HIS A 13 1.17 -23.52 29.65
CA HIS A 13 0.43 -24.69 29.18
C HIS A 13 -1.05 -24.64 29.61
N HIS A 14 -1.34 -24.13 30.81
CA HIS A 14 -2.72 -23.94 31.26
C HIS A 14 -3.48 -22.89 30.44
N VAL A 15 -2.83 -21.77 30.13
CA VAL A 15 -3.41 -20.67 29.34
C VAL A 15 -3.57 -21.04 27.86
N SER A 16 -2.61 -21.76 27.30
CA SER A 16 -2.64 -22.18 25.90
C SER A 16 -2.16 -23.63 25.78
N PRO A 17 -3.08 -24.61 25.85
CA PRO A 17 -2.77 -26.04 25.75
C PRO A 17 -2.08 -26.45 24.45
N ALA A 18 -2.20 -25.64 23.39
CA ALA A 18 -1.52 -25.88 22.12
C ALA A 18 0.01 -25.71 22.19
N LEU A 19 0.54 -25.08 23.25
CA LEU A 19 1.97 -24.90 23.45
C LEU A 19 2.59 -26.14 24.09
N LYS A 20 3.36 -26.89 23.29
CA LYS A 20 4.20 -27.98 23.81
C LYS A 20 5.27 -27.42 24.77
N GLU A 21 5.48 -28.06 25.91
CA GLU A 21 6.46 -27.61 26.92
C GLU A 21 7.89 -27.50 26.36
N GLN A 22 8.27 -28.45 25.50
CA GLN A 22 9.58 -28.48 24.82
C GLN A 22 9.85 -27.24 23.96
N ASN A 23 8.81 -26.50 23.61
CA ASN A 23 8.89 -25.31 22.79
C ASN A 23 9.07 -24.04 23.64
N ILE A 24 8.98 -24.09 24.96
CA ILE A 24 9.08 -22.89 25.80
C ILE A 24 10.54 -22.74 26.24
N VAL A 25 11.27 -21.84 25.56
CA VAL A 25 12.65 -21.50 25.89
C VAL A 25 12.65 -20.14 26.57
N PHE A 26 13.16 -20.10 27.80
CA PHE A 26 13.36 -18.88 28.57
C PHE A 26 14.80 -18.42 28.44
N ASP A 27 14.99 -17.13 28.16
CA ASP A 27 16.31 -16.52 28.28
C ASP A 27 16.58 -16.17 29.76
N ARG A 28 15.57 -15.63 30.45
CA ARG A 28 15.65 -15.20 31.86
C ARG A 28 14.27 -15.23 32.51
N THR A 29 14.23 -15.72 33.75
CA THR A 29 13.00 -15.79 34.55
C THR A 29 13.33 -15.45 36.00
N HIS A 30 12.79 -14.34 36.52
CA HIS A 30 13.08 -13.87 37.88
C HIS A 30 11.91 -13.09 38.47
N ARG A 31 11.88 -12.93 39.79
CA ARG A 31 10.95 -12.03 40.47
C ARG A 31 11.45 -10.59 40.33
N ALA A 32 10.52 -9.64 40.19
CA ALA A 32 10.86 -8.23 40.13
C ALA A 32 11.58 -7.82 41.43
N GLY A 33 12.76 -7.22 41.30
CA GLY A 33 13.58 -6.82 42.45
C GLY A 33 13.04 -5.64 43.28
N ARG A 34 11.85 -5.13 42.96
CA ARG A 34 11.21 -4.06 43.71
C ARG A 34 10.42 -4.66 44.89
N PRO A 35 10.41 -4.01 46.06
CA PRO A 35 9.53 -4.42 47.15
C PRO A 35 8.08 -4.38 46.66
N ALA A 36 7.26 -5.29 47.20
CA ALA A 36 5.84 -5.34 46.88
C ALA A 36 5.19 -3.97 47.13
N ARG A 37 4.32 -3.52 46.20
CA ARG A 37 3.64 -2.22 46.31
C ARG A 37 2.73 -2.15 47.55
N THR A 38 2.24 -3.30 47.99
CA THR A 38 1.38 -3.45 49.17
C THR A 38 1.92 -4.57 50.04
N PRO A 39 2.00 -4.40 51.37
CA PRO A 39 2.40 -5.48 52.27
C PRO A 39 1.46 -6.69 52.09
N GLY A 40 2.03 -7.85 51.79
CA GLY A 40 1.29 -9.09 51.51
C GLY A 40 1.00 -9.36 50.02
N GLN A 41 1.29 -8.42 49.11
CA GLN A 41 1.17 -8.67 47.67
C GLN A 41 2.38 -9.47 47.15
N ALA A 42 2.12 -10.51 46.35
CA ALA A 42 3.18 -11.26 45.69
C ALA A 42 3.95 -10.37 44.70
N GLN A 43 5.27 -10.56 44.61
CA GLN A 43 6.09 -9.89 43.60
C GLN A 43 5.80 -10.41 42.20
N ASP A 44 5.79 -9.50 41.24
CA ASP A 44 5.66 -9.81 39.82
C ASP A 44 6.79 -10.74 39.36
N ILE A 45 6.48 -11.63 38.41
CA ILE A 45 7.45 -12.50 37.77
C ILE A 45 7.73 -11.96 36.37
N LEU A 46 8.98 -11.63 36.10
CA LEU A 46 9.45 -11.18 34.80
C LEU A 46 10.05 -12.36 34.05
N THR A 47 9.49 -12.67 32.87
CA THR A 47 9.95 -13.74 32.00
C THR A 47 10.31 -13.19 30.62
N CYS A 48 11.52 -13.47 30.19
CA CYS A 48 12.01 -13.18 28.85
C CYS A 48 11.91 -14.48 28.03
N LEU A 49 10.95 -14.50 27.12
CA LEU A 49 10.70 -15.62 26.21
C LEU A 49 11.40 -15.38 24.88
N HIS A 50 11.84 -16.46 24.25
CA HIS A 50 12.32 -16.38 22.87
C HIS A 50 11.18 -15.93 21.91
N TYR A 51 11.49 -14.93 21.08
CA TYR A 51 10.59 -13.92 20.49
C TYR A 51 9.25 -14.38 19.91
N TYR A 52 9.18 -15.55 19.27
CA TYR A 52 8.00 -15.95 18.48
C TYR A 52 6.79 -16.41 19.32
N LYS A 53 7.01 -16.81 20.58
CA LYS A 53 5.97 -17.49 21.40
C LYS A 53 5.25 -16.56 22.37
N GLN A 54 5.83 -15.40 22.68
CA GLN A 54 5.22 -14.42 23.57
C GLN A 54 3.93 -13.84 22.98
N GLN A 55 3.89 -13.53 21.67
CA GLN A 55 2.70 -12.93 21.06
C GLN A 55 1.49 -13.86 21.05
N VAL A 56 1.73 -15.16 20.81
CA VAL A 56 0.67 -16.19 20.82
C VAL A 56 0.05 -16.30 22.20
N ILE A 57 0.88 -16.37 23.25
CA ILE A 57 0.41 -16.38 24.64
C ILE A 57 -0.38 -15.10 24.92
N MET A 58 0.18 -13.92 24.60
CA MET A 58 -0.49 -12.65 24.85
C MET A 58 -1.81 -12.48 24.07
N ALA A 59 -1.96 -13.09 22.90
CA ALA A 59 -3.22 -13.13 22.16
C ALA A 59 -4.27 -13.96 22.91
N THR A 60 -3.92 -15.19 23.30
CA THR A 60 -4.82 -16.07 24.07
C THR A 60 -5.25 -15.45 25.41
N VAL A 61 -4.32 -14.76 26.08
CA VAL A 61 -4.58 -14.02 27.33
C VAL A 61 -5.59 -12.89 27.12
N ARG A 62 -5.53 -12.16 25.99
CA ARG A 62 -6.48 -11.05 25.73
C ARG A 62 -7.89 -11.55 25.45
N ASP A 63 -8.01 -12.70 24.80
CA ASP A 63 -9.30 -13.33 24.51
C ASP A 63 -9.91 -13.93 25.79
N THR A 64 -9.07 -14.27 26.77
CA THR A 64 -9.50 -14.85 28.05
C THR A 64 -9.67 -13.76 29.11
N ALA A 65 -10.92 -13.42 29.46
CA ALA A 65 -11.21 -12.30 30.37
C ALA A 65 -10.54 -12.40 31.77
N SER A 66 -10.31 -13.62 32.27
CA SER A 66 -9.61 -13.85 33.54
C SER A 66 -8.89 -15.18 33.52
N ILE A 67 -7.63 -15.20 33.96
CA ILE A 67 -6.83 -16.42 34.06
C ILE A 67 -6.81 -16.87 35.52
N GLU A 68 -7.41 -18.02 35.78
CA GLU A 68 -7.34 -18.67 37.09
C GLU A 68 -6.30 -19.78 37.03
N PHE A 69 -5.35 -19.79 37.96
CA PHE A 69 -4.36 -20.86 38.05
C PHE A 69 -4.16 -21.24 39.52
N LYS A 70 -4.41 -22.52 39.83
CA LYS A 70 -4.37 -23.06 41.21
C LYS A 70 -5.23 -22.26 42.21
N GLY A 71 -6.42 -21.82 41.79
CA GLY A 71 -7.33 -21.06 42.66
C GLY A 71 -6.97 -19.59 42.85
N HIS A 72 -6.00 -19.06 42.10
CA HIS A 72 -5.62 -17.65 42.12
C HIS A 72 -5.86 -17.01 40.76
N GLN A 73 -6.40 -15.79 40.75
CA GLN A 73 -6.45 -14.98 39.54
C GLN A 73 -5.08 -14.36 39.25
N ILE A 74 -4.57 -14.61 38.05
CA ILE A 74 -3.26 -14.14 37.59
C ILE A 74 -3.45 -13.21 36.40
N GLY A 75 -2.83 -12.03 36.45
CA GLY A 75 -2.72 -11.14 35.30
C GLY A 75 -1.43 -11.42 34.52
N LEU A 76 -1.54 -11.62 33.21
CA LEU A 76 -0.40 -11.69 32.30
C LEU A 76 -0.38 -10.42 31.45
N PHE A 77 0.75 -9.71 31.47
CA PHE A 77 0.92 -8.46 30.74
C PHE A 77 2.21 -8.48 29.94
N GLN A 78 2.21 -7.80 28.80
CA GLN A 78 3.43 -7.55 28.06
C GLN A 78 4.15 -6.37 28.70
N ASP A 79 5.44 -6.54 29.00
CA ASP A 79 6.29 -5.44 29.42
C ASP A 79 6.55 -4.52 28.21
N LEU A 80 5.89 -3.36 28.22
CA LEU A 80 6.02 -2.35 27.19
C LEU A 80 6.85 -1.20 27.76
N LEU A 81 7.89 -0.80 27.03
CA LEU A 81 8.63 0.42 27.31
C LEU A 81 7.68 1.61 27.45
N MET A 82 7.96 2.50 28.42
CA MET A 82 7.10 3.65 28.72
C MET A 82 6.83 4.54 27.49
N ILE A 83 7.81 4.69 26.59
CA ILE A 83 7.66 5.44 25.34
C ILE A 83 6.64 4.78 24.38
N MET A 84 6.52 3.46 24.39
CA MET A 84 5.51 2.74 23.60
C MET A 84 4.11 2.97 24.17
N LEU A 85 3.96 2.92 25.49
CA LEU A 85 2.70 3.21 26.18
C LEU A 85 2.22 4.65 25.92
N GLN A 86 3.13 5.62 25.95
CA GLN A 86 2.80 7.00 25.61
C GLN A 86 2.38 7.15 24.15
N ARG A 87 3.08 6.50 23.22
CA ARG A 87 2.72 6.52 21.79
C ARG A 87 1.34 5.92 21.53
N THR A 88 0.98 4.82 22.21
CA THR A 88 -0.36 4.22 22.07
C THR A 88 -1.43 5.14 22.62
N LEU A 89 -1.24 5.75 23.80
CA LEU A 89 -2.21 6.69 24.38
C LEU A 89 -2.44 7.90 23.47
N ILE A 90 -1.37 8.50 22.97
CA ILE A 90 -1.45 9.65 22.05
C ILE A 90 -2.18 9.25 20.76
N ARG A 91 -1.84 8.09 20.18
CA ARG A 91 -2.52 7.57 19.00
C ARG A 91 -4.01 7.36 19.25
N ASP A 92 -4.37 6.78 20.38
CA ASP A 92 -5.76 6.47 20.70
C ASP A 92 -6.57 7.76 20.90
N GLN A 93 -5.99 8.81 21.50
CA GLN A 93 -6.58 10.14 21.53
C GLN A 93 -6.81 10.71 20.12
N PHE A 94 -5.82 10.61 19.23
CA PHE A 94 -5.98 11.04 17.83
C PHE A 94 -7.08 10.27 17.10
N ILE A 95 -7.20 8.96 17.34
CA ILE A 95 -8.26 8.13 16.76
C ILE A 95 -9.64 8.61 17.23
N VAL A 96 -9.81 8.86 18.53
CA VAL A 96 -11.08 9.36 19.09
C VAL A 96 -11.44 10.72 18.50
N ILE A 97 -10.48 11.65 18.43
CA ILE A 97 -10.69 12.98 17.84
C ILE A 97 -11.08 12.85 16.37
N ALA A 98 -10.36 12.03 15.60
CA ALA A 98 -10.64 11.81 14.18
C ALA A 98 -12.03 11.17 13.97
N ALA A 99 -12.40 10.19 14.80
CA ALA A 99 -13.73 9.56 14.75
C ALA A 99 -14.84 10.59 14.99
N ARG A 100 -14.68 11.45 16.01
CA ARG A 100 -15.63 12.53 16.30
C ARG A 100 -15.74 13.53 15.14
N GLN A 101 -14.62 13.93 14.55
CA GLN A 101 -14.60 14.83 13.39
C GLN A 101 -15.27 14.20 12.16
N ASN A 102 -15.02 12.92 11.89
CA ASN A 102 -15.65 12.19 10.79
C ASN A 102 -17.16 12.09 10.99
N ALA A 103 -17.62 11.79 12.20
CA ALA A 103 -19.04 11.74 12.53
C ALA A 103 -19.70 13.12 12.36
N ALA A 104 -19.07 14.19 12.87
CA ALA A 104 -19.57 15.56 12.70
C ALA A 104 -19.63 15.98 11.22
N GLY A 105 -18.62 15.64 10.42
CA GLY A 105 -18.60 15.92 8.99
C GLY A 105 -19.67 15.15 8.22
N SER A 106 -19.88 13.87 8.55
CA SER A 106 -20.93 13.04 7.95
C SER A 106 -22.33 13.59 8.26
N ASN A 107 -22.58 13.98 9.51
CA ASN A 107 -23.86 14.56 9.92
C ASN A 107 -24.13 15.89 9.20
N LYS A 108 -23.11 16.77 9.11
CA LYS A 108 -23.23 18.05 8.39
C LYS A 108 -23.53 17.85 6.90
N ARG A 109 -22.88 16.86 6.27
CA ARG A 109 -23.15 16.52 4.87
C ARG A 109 -24.58 16.06 4.67
N GLN A 110 -25.05 15.15 5.53
CA GLN A 110 -26.42 14.62 5.45
C GLN A 110 -27.46 15.72 5.64
N GLN A 111 -27.25 16.62 6.62
CA GLN A 111 -28.10 17.80 6.81
C GLN A 111 -28.18 18.67 5.56
N LEU A 112 -27.04 18.96 4.91
CA LEU A 112 -27.04 19.73 3.66
C LEU A 112 -27.74 19.01 2.51
N GLU A 113 -27.59 17.69 2.39
CA GLU A 113 -28.29 16.89 1.38
C GLU A 113 -29.82 16.91 1.61
N ASP A 114 -30.26 16.82 2.87
CA ASP A 114 -31.68 16.89 3.23
C ASP A 114 -32.25 18.31 3.02
N ASP A 115 -31.51 19.36 3.40
CA ASP A 115 -31.89 20.75 3.16
C ASP A 115 -32.04 21.05 1.66
N ILE A 116 -31.11 20.54 0.83
CA ILE A 116 -31.18 20.67 -0.64
C ILE A 116 -32.45 19.98 -1.16
N ARG A 117 -32.77 18.77 -0.70
CA ARG A 117 -33.99 18.06 -1.12
C ARG A 117 -35.25 18.84 -0.80
N VAL A 118 -35.34 19.39 0.42
CA VAL A 118 -36.50 20.19 0.85
C VAL A 118 -36.61 21.46 0.01
N GLN A 119 -35.49 22.16 -0.22
CA GLN A 119 -35.48 23.38 -1.01
C GLN A 119 -35.74 23.14 -2.50
N GLU A 120 -35.34 22.00 -3.05
CA GLU A 120 -35.66 21.61 -4.42
C GLU A 120 -37.17 21.43 -4.61
N VAL A 121 -37.84 20.77 -3.65
CA VAL A 121 -39.31 20.63 -3.67
C VAL A 121 -39.99 21.98 -3.55
N ALA A 122 -39.55 22.83 -2.60
CA ALA A 122 -40.10 24.16 -2.43
C ALA A 122 -39.88 25.05 -3.66
N HIS A 123 -38.72 24.95 -4.31
CA HIS A 123 -38.44 25.69 -5.55
C HIS A 123 -39.32 25.20 -6.70
N ARG A 124 -39.53 23.89 -6.86
CA ARG A 124 -40.42 23.34 -7.90
C ARG A 124 -41.85 23.86 -7.79
N GLN A 125 -42.31 24.14 -6.58
CA GLN A 125 -43.66 24.66 -6.31
C GLN A 125 -43.74 26.17 -6.51
N THR A 126 -42.77 26.93 -5.98
CA THR A 126 -42.87 28.39 -5.86
C THR A 126 -42.14 29.15 -6.97
N TRP A 127 -41.18 28.51 -7.67
CA TRP A 127 -40.32 29.12 -8.70
C TRP A 127 -39.70 30.47 -8.29
N SER A 128 -39.36 30.62 -7.01
CA SER A 128 -38.85 31.88 -6.45
C SER A 128 -37.32 31.98 -6.57
N LEU A 129 -36.85 33.17 -6.96
CA LEU A 129 -35.42 33.49 -7.02
C LEU A 129 -34.75 33.39 -5.63
N ALA A 130 -35.49 33.68 -4.55
CA ALA A 130 -34.96 33.57 -3.18
C ALA A 130 -34.65 32.12 -2.82
N THR A 131 -35.56 31.19 -3.12
CA THR A 131 -35.35 29.74 -2.94
C THR A 131 -34.21 29.21 -3.81
N MET A 132 -34.06 29.73 -5.04
CA MET A 132 -32.95 29.33 -5.93
C MET A 132 -31.59 29.74 -5.36
N ARG A 133 -31.48 30.95 -4.81
CA ARG A 133 -30.25 31.46 -4.18
C ARG A 133 -29.84 30.64 -2.96
N GLN A 134 -30.81 30.27 -2.11
CA GLN A 134 -30.57 29.41 -0.96
C GLN A 134 -30.07 28.03 -1.40
N LEU A 135 -30.75 27.40 -2.36
CA LEU A 135 -30.36 26.10 -2.91
C LEU A 135 -28.94 26.14 -3.48
N THR A 136 -28.60 27.18 -4.26
CA THR A 136 -27.25 27.36 -4.81
C THR A 136 -26.21 27.52 -3.70
N ALA A 137 -26.55 28.19 -2.60
CA ALA A 137 -25.67 28.34 -1.45
C ALA A 137 -25.41 27.00 -0.74
N HIS A 138 -26.45 26.19 -0.50
CA HIS A 138 -26.28 24.86 0.11
C HIS A 138 -25.50 23.90 -0.81
N GLN A 139 -25.76 23.94 -2.12
CA GLN A 139 -24.98 23.17 -3.11
C GLN A 139 -23.50 23.58 -3.12
N LYS A 140 -23.20 24.88 -3.02
CA LYS A 140 -21.82 25.36 -2.92
C LYS A 140 -21.14 24.87 -1.65
N GLN A 141 -21.84 24.87 -0.51
CA GLN A 141 -21.31 24.34 0.74
C GLN A 141 -21.03 22.84 0.67
N LEU A 142 -21.92 22.07 0.03
CA LEU A 142 -21.71 20.64 -0.19
C LEU A 142 -20.49 20.37 -1.08
N ARG A 143 -20.35 21.11 -2.20
CA ARG A 143 -19.18 21.01 -3.08
C ARG A 143 -17.88 21.33 -2.35
N ALA A 144 -17.85 22.37 -1.53
CA ALA A 144 -16.67 22.71 -0.74
C ALA A 144 -16.23 21.55 0.19
N LEU A 145 -17.17 20.85 0.83
CA LEU A 145 -16.85 19.67 1.65
C LEU A 145 -16.27 18.50 0.83
N ASP A 146 -16.79 18.30 -0.39
CA ASP A 146 -16.26 17.27 -1.30
C ASP A 146 -14.89 17.65 -1.85
N GLU A 147 -14.66 18.93 -2.15
CA GLU A 147 -13.37 19.48 -2.55
C GLU A 147 -12.32 19.27 -1.45
N ASP A 148 -12.62 19.61 -0.20
CA ASP A 148 -11.72 19.39 0.94
C ASP A 148 -11.35 17.91 1.09
N LYS A 149 -12.32 17.02 0.92
CA LYS A 149 -12.10 15.56 0.98
C LYS A 149 -11.22 15.08 -0.18
N ALA A 150 -11.43 15.60 -1.39
CA ALA A 150 -10.60 15.30 -2.56
C ALA A 150 -9.16 15.80 -2.37
N VAL A 151 -8.99 17.03 -1.87
CA VAL A 151 -7.69 17.63 -1.55
C VAL A 151 -6.95 16.80 -0.50
N TYR A 152 -7.63 16.38 0.58
CA TYR A 152 -7.03 15.52 1.60
C TYR A 152 -6.63 14.15 1.04
N ALA A 153 -7.47 13.53 0.20
CA ALA A 153 -7.13 12.26 -0.45
C ALA A 153 -5.90 12.41 -1.36
N LEU A 154 -5.81 13.51 -2.10
CA LEU A 154 -4.66 13.85 -2.94
C LEU A 154 -3.40 14.11 -2.11
N LEU A 155 -3.52 14.81 -0.97
CA LEU A 155 -2.40 15.01 -0.05
C LEU A 155 -1.91 13.67 0.52
N ARG A 156 -2.82 12.79 0.94
CA ARG A 156 -2.47 11.46 1.49
C ARG A 156 -1.80 10.56 0.44
N THR A 157 -2.27 10.58 -0.80
CA THR A 157 -1.62 9.85 -1.90
C THR A 157 -0.24 10.41 -2.19
N LYS A 158 -0.08 11.74 -2.25
CA LYS A 158 1.24 12.40 -2.37
C LYS A 158 2.18 12.04 -1.22
N GLN A 159 1.71 12.08 0.02
CA GLN A 159 2.51 11.73 1.20
C GLN A 159 2.98 10.28 1.14
N LYS A 160 2.09 9.33 0.82
CA LYS A 160 2.47 7.93 0.62
C LYS A 160 3.49 7.76 -0.50
N PHE A 161 3.29 8.48 -1.61
CA PHE A 161 4.19 8.46 -2.75
C PHE A 161 5.57 9.05 -2.42
N TYR A 162 5.66 10.06 -1.55
CA TYR A 162 6.93 10.69 -1.15
C TYR A 162 7.63 10.06 0.05
N ALA A 163 6.93 9.28 0.88
CA ALA A 163 7.54 8.60 2.03
C ALA A 163 8.49 7.45 1.63
N GLY A 164 8.32 6.87 0.45
CA GLY A 164 9.24 5.88 -0.12
C GLY A 164 10.47 6.54 -0.74
N LYS A 165 11.63 6.44 -0.09
CA LYS A 165 12.90 7.12 -0.44
C LYS A 165 13.53 6.78 -1.81
N ASN A 166 12.84 6.12 -2.75
CA ASN A 166 13.38 5.78 -4.08
C ASN A 166 12.47 6.25 -5.24
N ARG A 167 12.28 7.57 -5.33
CA ARG A 167 11.30 8.21 -6.21
C ARG A 167 11.72 8.26 -7.69
N ALA A 168 12.99 8.52 -7.97
CA ALA A 168 13.51 8.52 -9.34
C ALA A 168 13.47 7.10 -9.94
N GLY A 169 13.87 6.09 -9.15
CA GLY A 169 13.84 4.69 -9.57
C GLY A 169 12.42 4.17 -9.82
N CYS A 170 11.47 4.45 -8.92
CA CYS A 170 10.08 4.03 -9.12
C CYS A 170 9.39 4.74 -10.29
N LEU A 171 9.64 6.04 -10.49
CA LEU A 171 9.07 6.80 -11.61
C LEU A 171 9.67 6.34 -12.95
N LEU A 172 10.98 6.09 -12.98
CA LEU A 172 11.66 5.51 -14.13
C LEU A 172 11.12 4.10 -14.42
N ALA A 173 11.00 3.23 -13.42
CA ALA A 173 10.45 1.88 -13.60
C ALA A 173 9.00 1.92 -14.09
N HIS A 174 8.18 2.82 -13.57
CA HIS A 174 6.80 3.00 -14.06
C HIS A 174 6.80 3.49 -15.51
N ARG A 175 7.59 4.51 -15.85
CA ARG A 175 7.68 5.03 -17.22
C ARG A 175 8.19 3.97 -18.20
N LEU A 176 9.20 3.19 -17.83
CA LEU A 176 9.72 2.08 -18.62
C LEU A 176 8.66 0.98 -18.82
N ARG A 177 7.89 0.64 -17.77
CA ARG A 177 6.80 -0.33 -17.88
C ARG A 177 5.67 0.17 -18.79
N THR A 178 5.29 1.44 -18.67
CA THR A 178 4.26 2.05 -19.53
C THR A 178 4.73 2.08 -20.98
N GLN A 179 5.96 2.54 -21.23
CA GLN A 179 6.56 2.58 -22.57
C GLN A 179 6.71 1.18 -23.17
N ALA A 180 7.12 0.18 -22.37
CA ALA A 180 7.19 -1.21 -22.81
C ALA A 180 5.80 -1.76 -23.16
N ARG A 181 4.77 -1.41 -22.37
CA ARG A 181 3.38 -1.82 -22.62
C ARG A 181 2.81 -1.16 -23.88
N GLU A 182 3.06 0.12 -24.09
CA GLU A 182 2.60 0.87 -25.27
C GLU A 182 3.26 0.35 -26.57
N ARG A 183 4.52 -0.07 -26.50
CA ARG A 183 5.24 -0.66 -27.63
C ARG A 183 4.94 -2.14 -27.86
N ARG A 184 4.31 -2.81 -26.89
CA ARG A 184 3.97 -4.22 -26.99
C ARG A 184 2.69 -4.37 -27.81
N VAL A 185 2.80 -5.07 -28.93
CA VAL A 185 1.63 -5.53 -29.69
C VAL A 185 1.00 -6.69 -28.91
N ALA A 186 -0.20 -6.47 -28.36
CA ALA A 186 -0.90 -7.48 -27.56
C ALA A 186 -1.69 -8.48 -28.42
N GLU A 187 -2.17 -8.02 -29.58
CA GLU A 187 -3.08 -8.77 -30.44
C GLU A 187 -2.76 -8.47 -31.89
N LEU A 188 -2.77 -9.51 -32.72
CA LEU A 188 -2.66 -9.40 -34.17
C LEU A 188 -3.85 -10.07 -34.85
N TRP A 189 -4.40 -9.38 -35.85
CA TRP A 189 -5.40 -9.92 -36.76
C TRP A 189 -4.73 -10.44 -38.02
N LEU A 190 -4.91 -11.73 -38.33
CA LEU A 190 -4.44 -12.29 -39.57
C LEU A 190 -5.44 -12.04 -40.71
N PRO A 191 -4.98 -12.03 -41.97
CA PRO A 191 -5.86 -11.93 -43.13
C PRO A 191 -6.92 -13.06 -43.20
N ASP A 192 -6.65 -14.20 -42.56
CA ASP A 192 -7.58 -15.33 -42.44
C ASP A 192 -8.70 -15.11 -41.39
N GLY A 193 -8.73 -13.96 -40.72
CA GLY A 193 -9.72 -13.60 -39.70
C GLY A 193 -9.45 -14.19 -38.32
N THR A 194 -8.32 -14.89 -38.12
CA THR A 194 -7.92 -15.44 -36.81
C THR A 194 -7.20 -14.40 -35.95
N LEU A 195 -7.58 -14.31 -34.67
CA LEU A 195 -6.96 -13.45 -33.67
C LEU A 195 -5.83 -14.20 -32.95
N ILE A 196 -4.62 -13.64 -32.95
CA ILE A 196 -3.48 -14.19 -32.22
C ILE A 196 -3.14 -13.27 -31.04
N CYS A 197 -3.19 -13.83 -29.83
CA CYS A 197 -2.81 -13.15 -28.58
C CYS A 197 -1.51 -13.70 -27.96
N GLN A 198 -0.96 -14.79 -28.50
CA GLN A 198 0.26 -15.42 -27.99
C GLN A 198 1.50 -14.72 -28.53
N GLU A 199 2.40 -14.31 -27.65
CA GLU A 199 3.61 -13.53 -27.98
C GLU A 199 4.54 -14.27 -28.95
N GLU A 200 4.70 -15.58 -28.80
CA GLU A 200 5.53 -16.41 -29.69
C GLU A 200 4.99 -16.43 -31.13
N LEU A 201 3.67 -16.59 -31.28
CA LEU A 201 3.02 -16.59 -32.58
C LEU A 201 3.06 -15.20 -33.23
N ILE A 202 2.91 -14.14 -32.43
CA ILE A 202 3.07 -12.75 -32.90
C ILE A 202 4.46 -12.54 -33.47
N HIS A 203 5.52 -12.97 -32.77
CA HIS A 203 6.90 -12.86 -33.25
C HIS A 203 7.14 -13.65 -34.54
N GLN A 204 6.66 -14.89 -34.64
CA GLN A 204 6.79 -15.69 -35.85
C GLN A 204 6.11 -15.05 -37.06
N GLN A 205 4.94 -14.43 -36.86
CA GLN A 205 4.24 -13.73 -37.94
C GLN A 205 5.00 -12.48 -38.39
N PHE A 206 5.55 -11.70 -37.46
CA PHE A 206 6.41 -10.58 -37.82
C PHE A 206 7.67 -11.04 -38.56
N GLU A 207 8.32 -12.11 -38.12
CA GLU A 207 9.51 -12.66 -38.78
C GLU A 207 9.23 -13.07 -40.22
N ARG A 208 8.13 -13.79 -40.46
CA ARG A 208 7.67 -14.15 -41.82
C ARG A 208 7.41 -12.91 -42.67
N PHE A 209 6.61 -11.98 -42.14
CA PHE A 209 6.26 -10.74 -42.85
C PHE A 209 7.49 -9.93 -43.28
N TYR A 210 8.49 -9.77 -42.40
CA TYR A 210 9.71 -9.04 -42.74
C TYR A 210 10.64 -9.82 -43.67
N SER A 211 10.68 -11.15 -43.56
CA SER A 211 11.43 -12.01 -44.49
C SER A 211 10.89 -11.88 -45.92
N ASP A 212 9.56 -11.78 -46.06
CA ASP A 212 8.90 -11.59 -47.35
C ASP A 212 9.12 -10.18 -47.93
N LEU A 213 9.16 -9.15 -47.08
CA LEU A 213 9.42 -7.76 -47.48
C LEU A 213 10.88 -7.52 -47.90
N TYR A 214 11.80 -8.15 -47.21
CA TYR A 214 13.24 -8.06 -47.46
C TYR A 214 13.79 -9.44 -47.79
N PRO A 215 13.41 -10.02 -48.95
CA PRO A 215 14.02 -11.25 -49.38
C PRO A 215 15.51 -10.95 -49.52
N THR A 216 16.35 -11.75 -48.87
CA THR A 216 17.81 -11.77 -49.02
C THR A 216 18.13 -12.20 -50.45
N LYS A 217 17.86 -11.34 -51.41
CA LYS A 217 18.45 -11.42 -52.73
C LYS A 217 19.93 -11.12 -52.50
N GLU A 218 20.79 -12.04 -52.91
CA GLU A 218 22.20 -11.73 -53.07
C GLU A 218 22.26 -10.43 -53.88
N ILE A 219 22.86 -9.39 -53.26
CA ILE A 219 23.01 -8.09 -53.90
C ILE A 219 23.81 -8.38 -55.17
N ASP A 220 23.21 -8.15 -56.34
CA ASP A 220 23.93 -8.28 -57.60
C ASP A 220 24.99 -7.18 -57.61
N HIS A 221 26.20 -7.53 -57.18
CA HIS A 221 27.31 -6.61 -57.02
C HIS A 221 27.62 -5.87 -58.33
N LYS A 222 27.31 -6.48 -59.48
CA LYS A 222 27.42 -5.83 -60.80
C LYS A 222 26.44 -4.68 -60.99
N GLY A 223 25.18 -4.86 -60.57
CA GLY A 223 24.19 -3.78 -60.66
C GLY A 223 24.49 -2.61 -59.72
N MET A 224 25.23 -2.87 -58.62
CA MET A 224 25.69 -1.83 -57.71
C MET A 224 26.91 -1.07 -58.25
N GLU A 225 27.86 -1.77 -58.90
CA GLU A 225 28.98 -1.16 -59.62
C GLU A 225 28.51 -0.31 -60.81
N ASP A 226 27.59 -0.80 -61.64
CA ASP A 226 27.00 -0.03 -62.75
C ASP A 226 26.30 1.25 -62.26
N CYS A 227 25.67 1.19 -61.09
CA CYS A 227 24.98 2.34 -60.48
C CYS A 227 25.97 3.37 -59.90
N LEU A 228 27.10 2.92 -59.36
CA LEU A 228 28.18 3.79 -58.88
C LEU A 228 28.97 4.42 -60.03
N ASP A 229 29.19 3.69 -61.13
CA ASP A 229 29.92 4.19 -62.31
C ASP A 229 29.07 5.15 -63.16
N SER A 230 27.74 5.02 -63.12
CA SER A 230 26.81 5.96 -63.78
C SER A 230 26.57 7.25 -62.99
N ALA A 231 27.00 7.31 -61.73
CA ALA A 231 26.86 8.51 -60.90
C ALA A 231 27.87 9.58 -61.37
N PRO A 232 27.43 10.82 -61.68
CA PRO A 232 28.35 11.88 -62.08
C PRO A 232 29.28 12.21 -60.91
N VAL A 233 30.53 11.75 -60.98
CA VAL A 233 31.57 12.07 -60.00
C VAL A 233 31.85 13.56 -60.09
N ALA A 234 31.41 14.32 -59.09
CA ALA A 234 31.72 15.73 -58.96
C ALA A 234 33.25 15.89 -58.87
N GLN A 235 33.86 16.56 -59.85
CA GLN A 235 35.27 16.91 -59.82
C GLN A 235 35.51 17.86 -58.64
N LEU A 236 36.25 17.40 -57.64
CA LEU A 236 36.67 18.25 -56.52
C LEU A 236 37.65 19.31 -57.04
N PRO A 237 37.49 20.58 -56.63
CA PRO A 237 38.40 21.64 -57.05
C PRO A 237 39.83 21.36 -56.54
N PRO A 238 40.87 21.79 -57.27
CA PRO A 238 42.26 21.58 -56.90
C PRO A 238 42.54 22.19 -55.53
N VAL A 239 43.17 21.40 -54.67
CA VAL A 239 43.58 21.80 -53.32
C VAL A 239 44.73 22.78 -53.47
N ASP A 240 44.44 24.07 -53.38
CA ASP A 240 45.48 25.09 -53.24
C ASP A 240 46.22 24.84 -51.94
N SER A 241 47.49 24.43 -52.08
CA SER A 241 48.45 24.31 -51.00
C SER A 241 48.71 25.69 -50.40
N ALA A 242 48.03 26.01 -49.29
CA ALA A 242 48.32 27.18 -48.49
C ALA A 242 49.66 26.97 -47.76
N THR A 243 50.71 27.58 -48.33
CA THR A 243 51.91 28.05 -47.59
C THR A 243 51.57 29.18 -46.65
#